data_AF-A0A1F3R7J2-F1
#
_entry.id   AF-A0A1F3R7J2-F1
#
_cell.length_a   1.000
_cell.length_b   1.000
_cell.length_c   1.000
_cell.angle_alpha   90.00
_cell.angle_beta   90.00
_cell.angle_gamma   90.00
#
_symmetry.space_group_name_H-M   'P 1'
#
loop_
_entity.id
_entity.type
_entity.pdbx_description
1 polymer ?
#
loop_
_entity_poly.entity_id
_entity_poly.type
_entity_poly.pdbx_seq_one_letter_code
_entity_poly.pdbx_strand_id
1 'polypeptide(L)'
;KQGAQPSDTCRALLSYKGVMHKDHLDRGVLKGALTQEQADKKFEAWMKEKEGKVLGKTDSLAKATATAKLTRMAAEKEANAKKAAEVLAKATPPVEVAPVIVTEEVTETIVEETPVAEAKEETPAAEVKEEAPVAEEEKKAEA
;
A
#
# COMPACT_ATOMS: atom_id res chain seq x y z
N LYS A 1 -37.31 18.83 -9.39
CA LYS A 1 -36.81 20.05 -8.68
C LYS A 1 -37.87 20.56 -7.70
N GLN A 2 -38.15 19.85 -6.60
CA GLN A 2 -39.20 20.22 -5.63
C GLN A 2 -38.73 21.23 -4.55
N GLY A 3 -37.70 22.05 -4.82
CA GLY A 3 -37.30 23.16 -3.94
C GLY A 3 -36.60 22.76 -2.62
N ALA A 4 -36.15 21.51 -2.48
CA ALA A 4 -35.42 21.07 -1.28
C ALA A 4 -34.17 21.93 -1.01
N GLN A 5 -34.01 22.34 0.25
CA GLN A 5 -32.83 23.08 0.71
C GLN A 5 -31.83 22.10 1.35
N PRO A 6 -30.66 21.87 0.74
CA PRO A 6 -29.65 21.01 1.34
C PRO A 6 -29.02 21.68 2.56
N SER A 7 -28.78 20.90 3.61
CA SER A 7 -27.89 21.27 4.71
C SER A 7 -26.46 21.51 4.20
N ASP A 8 -25.60 22.14 5.00
CA ASP A 8 -24.26 22.52 4.57
C ASP A 8 -23.40 21.32 4.13
N THR A 9 -23.44 20.22 4.88
CA THR A 9 -22.74 18.98 4.54
C THR A 9 -23.30 18.38 3.25
N CYS A 10 -24.63 18.30 3.10
CA CYS A 10 -25.25 17.81 1.87
C CYS A 10 -24.89 18.70 0.68
N ARG A 11 -24.88 20.03 0.86
CA ARG A 11 -24.50 20.98 -0.18
C ARG A 11 -23.07 20.75 -0.65
N ALA A 12 -22.14 20.51 0.28
CA ALA A 12 -20.75 20.19 -0.06
C ALA A 12 -20.67 18.89 -0.88
N LEU A 13 -21.34 17.82 -0.44
CA LEU A 13 -21.36 16.53 -1.13
C LEU A 13 -21.98 16.63 -2.54
N LEU A 14 -23.14 17.27 -2.67
CA LEU A 14 -23.82 17.45 -3.96
C LEU A 14 -23.04 18.36 -4.90
N SER A 15 -22.35 19.38 -4.35
CA SER A 15 -21.46 20.24 -5.14
C SER A 15 -20.25 19.46 -5.64
N TYR A 16 -19.67 18.58 -4.82
CA TYR A 16 -18.55 17.74 -5.23
C TYR A 16 -18.94 16.73 -6.32
N LYS A 17 -20.12 16.12 -6.22
CA LYS A 17 -20.64 15.20 -7.25
C LYS A 17 -21.22 15.90 -8.48
N GLY A 18 -21.28 17.22 -8.52
CA GLY A 18 -21.76 18.00 -9.66
C GLY A 18 -23.27 18.15 -9.79
N VAL A 19 -24.06 17.54 -8.91
CA VAL A 19 -25.54 17.59 -8.96
C VAL A 19 -26.06 19.03 -8.88
N MET A 20 -25.44 19.88 -8.05
CA MET A 20 -25.81 21.30 -7.96
C MET A 20 -25.54 22.08 -9.26
N HIS A 21 -24.43 21.76 -9.95
CA HIS A 21 -24.08 22.43 -11.20
C HIS A 21 -25.00 22.00 -12.34
N LYS A 22 -25.33 20.70 -12.39
CA LYS A 22 -26.32 20.16 -13.32
C LYS A 22 -27.71 20.78 -13.10
N ASP A 23 -28.19 20.85 -11.85
CA ASP A 23 -29.48 21.50 -11.54
C ASP A 23 -29.54 22.95 -12.03
N HIS A 24 -28.43 23.70 -11.87
CA HIS A 24 -28.30 25.07 -12.36
C HIS A 24 -28.38 25.16 -13.89
N LEU A 25 -27.63 24.32 -14.61
CA LEU A 25 -27.65 24.28 -16.07
C LEU A 25 -29.03 23.88 -16.61
N ASP A 26 -29.63 22.84 -16.03
CA ASP A 26 -30.97 22.38 -16.37
C ASP A 26 -32.03 23.47 -16.09
N ARG A 27 -31.83 24.35 -15.09
CA ARG A 27 -32.73 25.50 -14.86
C ARG A 27 -32.59 26.53 -15.97
N GLY A 28 -31.38 26.70 -16.51
CA GLY A 28 -31.13 27.51 -17.69
C GLY A 28 -31.84 26.96 -18.93
N VAL A 29 -31.81 25.64 -19.11
CA VAL A 29 -32.53 24.95 -20.20
C VAL A 29 -34.04 25.12 -20.07
N LEU A 30 -34.61 24.88 -18.88
CA LEU A 30 -36.04 25.08 -18.63
C LEU A 30 -36.50 26.52 -18.86
N LYS A 31 -35.62 27.50 -18.65
CA LYS A 31 -35.88 28.92 -18.92
C LYS A 31 -35.60 29.33 -20.37
N GLY A 32 -35.13 28.41 -21.22
CA GLY A 32 -34.81 28.68 -22.63
C GLY A 32 -33.51 29.46 -22.85
N ALA A 33 -32.67 29.64 -21.82
CA ALA A 33 -31.39 30.35 -21.94
C ALA A 33 -30.28 29.49 -22.58
N LEU A 34 -30.43 28.17 -22.54
CA LEU A 34 -29.49 27.16 -23.03
C LEU A 34 -30.25 26.04 -23.72
N THR A 35 -29.64 25.41 -24.72
CA THR A 35 -30.11 24.10 -25.21
C THR A 35 -29.54 22.97 -24.35
N GLN A 36 -30.18 21.81 -24.37
CA GLN A 36 -29.71 20.62 -23.62
C GLN A 36 -28.26 20.29 -23.95
N GLU A 37 -27.91 20.28 -25.24
CA GLU A 37 -26.55 20.06 -25.75
C GLU A 37 -25.51 21.04 -25.20
N GLN A 38 -25.88 22.32 -25.05
CA GLN A 38 -24.97 23.33 -24.51
C GLN A 38 -24.77 23.16 -23.00
N ALA A 39 -25.82 22.75 -22.28
CA ALA A 39 -25.74 22.44 -20.87
C ALA A 39 -24.83 21.23 -20.64
N ASP A 40 -25.01 20.15 -21.38
CA ASP A 40 -24.22 18.92 -21.23
C ASP A 40 -22.73 19.16 -21.54
N LYS A 41 -22.41 19.89 -22.61
CA LYS A 41 -21.02 20.29 -22.91
C LYS A 41 -20.37 21.10 -21.79
N LYS A 42 -21.10 22.04 -21.18
CA LYS A 42 -20.60 22.84 -20.05
C LYS A 42 -20.41 21.97 -18.81
N PHE A 43 -21.36 21.06 -18.56
CA PHE A 43 -21.29 20.13 -17.43
C PHE A 43 -20.09 19.20 -17.54
N GLU A 44 -19.85 18.61 -18.72
CA GLU A 44 -18.68 17.76 -18.98
C GLU A 44 -17.36 18.50 -18.80
N ALA A 45 -17.26 19.73 -19.33
CA ALA A 45 -16.07 20.56 -19.17
C ALA A 45 -15.81 20.86 -17.68
N TRP A 46 -16.86 21.19 -16.93
CA TRP A 46 -16.78 21.43 -15.50
C TRP A 46 -16.38 20.16 -14.73
N MET A 47 -16.94 19.00 -15.06
CA MET A 47 -16.58 17.71 -14.45
C MET A 47 -15.10 17.39 -14.67
N LYS A 48 -14.61 17.53 -15.91
CA LYS A 48 -13.20 17.32 -16.25
C LYS A 48 -12.26 18.23 -15.46
N GLU A 49 -12.62 19.51 -15.30
CA GLU A 49 -11.85 20.45 -14.48
C GLU A 49 -11.80 20.01 -13.00
N LYS A 50 -12.94 19.57 -12.45
CA LYS A 50 -13.03 19.10 -11.06
C LYS A 50 -12.26 17.80 -10.85
N GLU A 51 -12.40 16.84 -11.74
CA GLU A 51 -11.65 15.58 -11.71
C GLU A 51 -10.14 15.83 -11.81
N GLY A 52 -9.71 16.74 -12.69
CA GLY A 52 -8.31 17.13 -12.80
C GLY A 52 -7.75 17.73 -11.49
N LYS A 53 -8.53 18.54 -10.77
CA LYS A 53 -8.15 19.07 -9.45
C LYS A 53 -8.04 17.97 -8.40
N VAL A 54 -8.94 17.01 -8.41
CA VAL A 54 -8.93 15.86 -7.49
C VAL A 54 -7.69 15.00 -7.75
N LEU A 55 -7.46 14.62 -9.01
CA LEU A 55 -6.29 13.84 -9.42
C LEU A 55 -4.98 14.55 -9.07
N GLY A 56 -4.87 15.86 -9.33
CA GLY A 56 -3.70 16.64 -8.94
C GLY A 56 -3.44 16.60 -7.42
N LYS A 57 -4.50 16.60 -6.60
CA LYS A 57 -4.36 16.50 -5.14
C LYS A 57 -3.97 15.09 -4.70
N THR A 58 -4.56 14.05 -5.28
CA THR A 58 -4.20 12.66 -4.96
C THR A 58 -2.76 12.37 -5.31
N ASP A 59 -2.29 12.84 -6.48
CA ASP A 59 -0.92 12.64 -6.92
C ASP A 59 0.08 13.40 -6.04
N SER A 60 -0.24 14.64 -5.66
CA SER A 60 0.57 15.43 -4.74
C SER A 60 0.70 14.76 -3.37
N LEU A 61 -0.40 14.23 -2.82
CA LEU A 61 -0.39 13.50 -1.56
C LEU A 61 0.38 12.19 -1.67
N ALA A 62 0.18 11.41 -2.74
CA ALA A 62 0.93 10.18 -2.97
C ALA A 62 2.45 10.44 -3.02
N LYS A 63 2.88 11.46 -3.78
CA LYS A 63 4.28 11.89 -3.85
C LYS A 63 4.81 12.31 -2.47
N ALA A 64 4.07 13.14 -1.74
CA ALA A 64 4.47 13.59 -0.40
C ALA A 64 4.61 12.42 0.59
N THR A 65 3.72 11.43 0.54
CA THR A 65 3.83 10.24 1.40
C THR A 65 5.02 9.35 1.01
N ALA A 66 5.31 9.21 -0.29
CA ALA A 66 6.46 8.46 -0.76
C ALA A 66 7.78 9.12 -0.34
N THR A 67 7.90 10.44 -0.50
CA THR A 67 9.10 11.18 -0.07
C THR A 67 9.26 11.12 1.45
N ALA A 68 8.19 11.31 2.22
CA ALA A 68 8.23 11.19 3.68
C ALA A 68 8.64 9.79 4.16
N LYS A 69 8.20 8.72 3.47
CA LYS A 69 8.65 7.35 3.78
C LYS A 69 10.13 7.15 3.49
N LEU A 70 10.62 7.66 2.36
CA LEU A 70 12.04 7.54 1.98
C LEU A 70 12.94 8.31 2.96
N THR A 71 12.57 9.52 3.35
CA THR A 71 13.33 10.32 4.34
C THR A 71 13.34 9.64 5.71
N ARG A 72 12.20 9.08 6.15
CA ARG A 72 12.12 8.32 7.40
C ARG A 72 13.03 7.08 7.37
N MET A 73 12.99 6.31 6.28
CA MET A 73 13.85 5.13 6.13
C MET A 73 15.34 5.49 6.09
N ALA A 74 15.72 6.61 5.44
CA ALA A 74 17.11 7.08 5.44
C ALA A 74 17.58 7.45 6.86
N ALA A 75 16.76 8.19 7.60
CA ALA A 75 17.06 8.56 8.99
C ALA A 75 17.17 7.32 9.92
N GLU A 76 16.29 6.33 9.75
CA GLU A 76 16.36 5.06 10.48
C GLU A 76 17.64 4.28 10.16
N LYS A 77 18.07 4.23 8.89
CA LYS A 77 19.32 3.56 8.47
C LYS A 77 20.55 4.25 9.05
N GLU A 78 20.61 5.57 9.04
CA GLU A 78 21.72 6.32 9.64
C GLU A 78 21.80 6.12 11.16
N ALA A 79 20.66 6.14 11.84
CA ALA A 79 20.60 5.89 13.28
C ALA A 79 21.04 4.45 13.62
N ASN A 80 20.65 3.47 12.82
CA ASN A 80 21.08 2.08 12.99
C ASN A 80 22.59 1.94 12.77
N ALA A 81 23.13 2.51 11.68
CA ALA A 81 24.56 2.47 11.40
C ALA A 81 25.41 3.12 12.52
N LYS A 82 24.95 4.26 13.07
CA LYS A 82 25.61 4.91 14.22
C LYS A 82 25.60 4.00 15.45
N LYS A 83 24.44 3.42 15.79
CA LYS A 83 24.33 2.47 16.92
C LYS A 83 25.21 1.23 16.71
N ALA A 84 25.24 0.68 15.51
CA ALA A 84 26.08 -0.47 15.18
C ALA A 84 27.57 -0.16 15.35
N ALA A 85 28.02 1.03 14.91
CA ALA A 85 29.40 1.48 15.10
C ALA A 85 29.75 1.71 16.59
N GLU A 86 28.84 2.30 17.37
CA GLU A 86 29.02 2.48 18.82
C GLU A 86 29.10 1.13 19.56
N VAL A 87 28.25 0.17 19.20
CA VAL A 87 28.28 -1.18 19.78
C VAL A 87 29.59 -1.88 19.43
N LEU A 88 30.06 -1.79 18.19
CA LEU A 88 31.33 -2.39 17.76
C LEU A 88 32.54 -1.75 18.46
N ALA A 89 32.53 -0.42 18.63
CA ALA A 89 33.56 0.30 19.37
C ALA A 89 33.56 -0.06 20.87
N LYS A 90 32.39 -0.29 21.47
CA LYS A 90 32.27 -0.69 22.88
C LYS A 90 32.61 -2.17 23.11
N ALA A 91 32.37 -3.03 22.14
CA ALA A 91 32.65 -4.47 22.19
C ALA A 91 34.10 -4.84 21.86
N THR A 92 34.91 -3.89 21.37
CA THR A 92 36.35 -4.10 21.12
C THR A 92 37.15 -3.68 22.36
N PRO A 93 37.69 -4.62 23.18
CA PRO A 93 38.61 -4.25 24.27
C PRO A 93 39.95 -3.75 23.69
N PRO A 94 40.66 -2.85 24.39
CA PRO A 94 42.00 -2.44 23.97
C PRO A 94 42.93 -3.65 23.99
N VAL A 95 43.39 -4.08 22.82
CA VAL A 95 44.49 -5.03 22.70
C VAL A 95 45.75 -4.29 23.12
N GLU A 96 46.08 -4.42 24.41
CA GLU A 96 47.37 -4.06 24.96
C GLU A 96 48.39 -5.05 24.38
N VAL A 97 49.33 -4.53 23.58
CA VAL A 97 50.43 -5.29 23.01
C VAL A 97 51.40 -5.62 24.14
N ALA A 98 51.27 -6.79 24.74
CA ALA A 98 52.29 -7.41 25.57
C ALA A 98 52.97 -8.53 24.76
N PRO A 99 54.21 -8.36 24.26
CA PRO A 99 55.03 -9.50 23.87
C PRO A 99 55.47 -10.20 25.15
N VAL A 100 55.50 -11.56 25.19
CA VAL A 100 56.46 -12.42 25.93
C VAL A 100 55.89 -13.84 26.18
N ILE A 101 56.67 -14.82 25.68
CA ILE A 101 56.88 -16.22 26.12
C ILE A 101 55.99 -17.34 25.57
N VAL A 102 56.62 -18.05 24.63
CA VAL A 102 56.55 -19.49 24.35
C VAL A 102 56.84 -20.29 25.63
N THR A 103 55.92 -21.16 26.04
CA THR A 103 56.28 -22.41 26.73
C THR A 103 55.31 -23.50 26.32
N GLU A 104 55.95 -24.55 25.83
CA GLU A 104 55.49 -25.84 25.36
C GLU A 104 54.95 -26.72 26.49
N GLU A 105 54.38 -27.87 26.12
CA GLU A 105 53.82 -28.97 26.92
C GLU A 105 52.35 -28.88 27.36
N VAL A 106 51.52 -29.91 27.18
CA VAL A 106 51.55 -31.17 26.40
C VAL A 106 50.16 -31.79 26.57
N THR A 107 49.68 -32.46 25.51
CA THR A 107 48.69 -33.55 25.45
C THR A 107 47.64 -33.67 26.58
N GLU A 108 46.35 -33.78 26.30
CA GLU A 108 45.71 -35.02 25.84
C GLU A 108 44.20 -34.76 25.72
N THR A 109 43.47 -35.68 25.07
CA THR A 109 41.99 -35.79 24.98
C THR A 109 41.30 -35.09 23.79
N ILE A 110 41.66 -35.58 22.59
CA ILE A 110 40.66 -36.01 21.59
C ILE A 110 39.91 -37.23 22.15
N VAL A 111 38.66 -37.44 21.68
CA VAL A 111 37.58 -38.36 22.14
C VAL A 111 36.61 -37.56 23.03
N GLU A 112 35.42 -37.17 22.58
CA GLU A 112 34.36 -38.04 22.07
C GLU A 112 33.34 -37.22 21.25
N GLU A 113 33.29 -37.48 19.94
CA GLU A 113 32.18 -37.08 19.07
C GLU A 113 31.16 -38.22 19.12
N THR A 114 30.03 -38.00 19.79
CA THR A 114 28.83 -38.85 19.69
C THR A 114 27.61 -37.96 19.47
N PRO A 115 27.07 -37.89 18.23
CA PRO A 115 25.87 -37.13 17.95
C PRO A 115 24.63 -37.92 18.41
N VAL A 116 23.89 -37.36 19.36
CA VAL A 116 22.55 -37.81 19.74
C VAL A 116 21.53 -37.11 18.84
N ALA A 117 20.77 -37.96 18.13
CA ALA A 117 19.40 -37.86 17.65
C ALA A 117 18.69 -36.49 17.62
N GLU A 118 17.95 -36.20 16.53
CA GLU A 118 16.47 -36.29 16.49
C GLU A 118 15.89 -35.75 15.16
N ALA A 119 14.73 -36.31 14.77
CA ALA A 119 13.72 -35.83 13.81
C ALA A 119 14.07 -35.94 12.30
N LYS A 120 13.47 -36.84 11.49
CA LYS A 120 12.04 -37.02 11.12
C LYS A 120 11.53 -35.91 10.19
N GLU A 121 11.62 -36.15 8.88
CA GLU A 121 10.91 -35.44 7.79
C GLU A 121 10.44 -36.51 6.79
N GLU A 122 9.13 -36.79 6.76
CA GLU A 122 8.18 -36.43 5.70
C GLU A 122 8.20 -37.36 4.46
N THR A 123 7.31 -38.34 4.51
CA THR A 123 6.47 -38.79 3.39
C THR A 123 5.11 -38.08 3.55
N PRO A 124 4.43 -37.62 2.48
CA PRO A 124 3.89 -38.54 1.47
C PRO A 124 3.89 -38.06 0.02
N ALA A 125 4.06 -39.03 -0.87
CA ALA A 125 3.65 -38.98 -2.26
C ALA A 125 2.17 -39.39 -2.41
N ALA A 126 1.47 -38.70 -3.32
CA ALA A 126 0.48 -39.20 -4.28
C ALA A 126 -0.78 -39.95 -3.80
N GLU A 127 -1.98 -39.44 -4.17
CA GLU A 127 -2.92 -40.06 -5.14
C GLU A 127 -4.17 -39.16 -5.33
N VAL A 128 -4.44 -38.66 -6.55
CA VAL A 128 -5.43 -39.17 -7.57
C VAL A 128 -6.84 -38.63 -7.29
N LYS A 129 -7.33 -37.61 -8.01
CA LYS A 129 -7.91 -37.59 -9.39
C LYS A 129 -9.38 -38.02 -9.42
N GLU A 130 -10.29 -37.05 -9.59
CA GLU A 130 -11.56 -37.15 -10.34
C GLU A 130 -12.09 -35.71 -10.50
N GLU A 131 -11.98 -35.08 -11.67
CA GLU A 131 -12.88 -35.13 -12.83
C GLU A 131 -14.04 -34.12 -12.74
N ALA A 132 -13.80 -32.96 -13.37
CA ALA A 132 -14.56 -32.35 -14.49
C ALA A 132 -16.12 -32.25 -14.47
N PRO A 133 -16.68 -31.34 -15.29
CA PRO A 133 -17.85 -30.50 -15.00
C PRO A 133 -19.19 -31.05 -15.55
N VAL A 134 -20.30 -30.51 -15.07
CA VAL A 134 -21.61 -30.59 -15.75
C VAL A 134 -22.19 -29.18 -15.92
N ALA A 135 -22.41 -28.84 -17.17
CA ALA A 135 -23.27 -27.78 -17.66
C ALA A 135 -24.71 -28.31 -17.80
N GLU A 136 -25.72 -27.47 -17.56
CA GLU A 136 -26.94 -27.26 -18.36
C GLU A 136 -27.80 -26.21 -17.62
N GLU A 137 -28.10 -25.02 -18.17
CA GLU A 137 -29.20 -24.72 -19.13
C GLU A 137 -30.59 -25.13 -18.57
N GLU A 138 -31.69 -24.39 -18.64
CA GLU A 138 -32.08 -23.13 -19.30
C GLU A 138 -33.54 -22.81 -18.85
N LYS A 139 -34.00 -21.59 -19.18
CA LYS A 139 -35.38 -21.07 -19.39
C LYS A 139 -36.03 -20.23 -18.27
N LYS A 140 -36.21 -18.91 -18.49
CA LYS A 140 -37.26 -18.16 -19.28
C LYS A 140 -38.44 -17.84 -18.33
N ALA A 141 -39.10 -16.68 -18.26
CA ALA A 141 -39.34 -15.53 -19.14
C ALA A 141 -39.74 -14.33 -18.23
N GLU A 142 -39.44 -13.08 -18.56
CA GLU A 142 -40.38 -12.11 -19.18
C GLU A 142 -41.78 -12.02 -18.53
N ALA A 143 -42.00 -10.95 -17.75
CA ALA A 143 -43.25 -10.18 -17.61
C ALA A 143 -42.93 -8.83 -16.94
#